data_AF-A0A2N5KC57-F1
#
_entry.id   AF-A0A2N5KC57-F1
#
_cell.length_a   1.000
_cell.length_b   1.000
_cell.length_c   1.000
_cell.angle_alpha   90.00
_cell.angle_beta   90.00
_cell.angle_gamma   90.00
#
_symmetry.space_group_name_H-M   'P 1'
#
loop_
_entity.id
_entity.type
_entity.pdbx_description
1 polymer ?
#
loop_
_entity_poly.entity_id
_entity_poly.type
_entity_poly.pdbx_seq_one_letter_code
_entity_poly.pdbx_strand_id
1 'polypeptide(L)'
;MKREAQQQLLQRFEPILRFTRGEQFFPMRVEDYVAACSLWVQPPGTTPTCLVPQGQLTLEQLSDPAGESADGRLFLKFIEPLTAAELALYTLHKHPPKEESFRAGRGRLARVGYVSRFVDALFSITLLARGRVPGDRAAAASIAYQSIHKHHPCHSYYGRVHQENGWIVLQYWFFYAFNNWRSGFFGGNDHEGDWEMICVYLAQSANGDLRPEWVAYAAHDYAGDDLRRRWDDPEVAKVGEHPVINVAAGSHAGYFACGEYLTELQVRFLLPLARITDRLQAFWHKQLRQYRAEPATNGAQRASNIFRIPFVDYARGDGLSIGPGQPHPWTDPVLLEPAPPWVAHYRGLWGLYTQDPFAGEDAPAGPMYNRDGTVRRSWYDPVGWAGLDKVAPSSQALPLVQQQQAELAQRQSELQEQITLKHRELQALGLEVAALQGQRHLHKLFQRQRAYLTQQSRELGQLRAQAAADSALLEALGRYGASLHAGECGPARAHLQRPRQPTPPTELRFSRVAETWAALSVSVMLLGFVGLVLFARDYVLFGLVASITLFVVLEAGFRGSLIRFVTRTTICLAIAAALIIMYEFFWQLIIFGVIVAGAYILWDNLRELWT
;
A
#
# COMPACT_ATOMS: atom_id res chain seq x y z
N MET A 1 23.52 21.39 -6.91
CA MET A 1 23.59 21.31 -8.39
C MET A 1 23.04 22.62 -8.96
N LYS A 2 23.60 23.19 -10.03
CA LYS A 2 23.04 24.41 -10.65
C LYS A 2 21.67 24.10 -11.29
N ARG A 3 20.77 25.10 -11.35
CA ARG A 3 19.41 24.97 -11.88
C ARG A 3 19.37 24.35 -13.30
N GLU A 4 20.24 24.81 -14.18
CA GLU A 4 20.34 24.30 -15.56
C GLU A 4 20.75 22.81 -15.61
N ALA A 5 21.71 22.41 -14.76
CA ALA A 5 22.13 21.02 -14.67
C ALA A 5 21.02 20.11 -14.09
N GLN A 6 20.21 20.62 -13.15
CA GLN A 6 19.03 19.89 -12.66
C GLN A 6 18.00 19.69 -13.77
N GLN A 7 17.72 20.73 -14.55
CA GLN A 7 16.80 20.67 -15.68
C GLN A 7 17.28 19.68 -16.75
N GLN A 8 18.54 19.75 -17.17
CA GLN A 8 19.11 18.80 -18.13
C GLN A 8 19.04 17.35 -17.63
N LEU A 9 19.29 17.14 -16.33
CA LEU A 9 19.23 15.82 -15.72
C LEU A 9 17.80 15.27 -15.67
N LEU A 10 16.81 16.12 -15.38
CA LEU A 10 15.39 15.77 -15.45
C LEU A 10 14.98 15.44 -16.89
N GLN A 11 15.35 16.27 -17.87
CA GLN A 11 14.99 16.04 -19.27
C GLN A 11 15.61 14.74 -19.83
N ARG A 12 16.84 14.39 -19.40
CA ARG A 12 17.51 13.16 -19.83
C ARG A 12 16.73 11.89 -19.46
N PHE A 13 16.10 11.87 -18.29
CA PHE A 13 15.39 10.69 -17.76
C PHE A 13 13.88 10.94 -17.64
N GLU A 14 13.34 11.94 -18.36
CA GLU A 14 11.93 12.29 -18.24
C GLU A 14 11.05 11.13 -18.74
N PRO A 15 9.92 10.87 -18.07
CA PRO A 15 9.12 9.69 -18.34
C PRO A 15 8.25 9.82 -19.60
N ILE A 16 7.81 8.66 -20.10
CA ILE A 16 6.73 8.55 -21.08
C ILE A 16 5.49 8.00 -20.38
N LEU A 17 4.37 8.73 -20.46
CA LEU A 17 3.08 8.29 -19.94
C LEU A 17 2.26 7.67 -21.07
N ARG A 18 1.73 6.46 -20.85
CA ARG A 18 0.78 5.79 -21.74
C ARG A 18 -0.57 5.69 -21.05
N PHE A 19 -1.58 6.30 -21.65
CA PHE A 19 -2.92 6.34 -21.10
C PHE A 19 -3.79 5.23 -21.68
N THR A 20 -4.84 4.88 -20.94
CA THR A 20 -5.90 4.01 -21.43
C THR A 20 -6.84 4.77 -22.34
N ARG A 21 -7.35 4.12 -23.37
CA ARG A 21 -8.34 4.71 -24.26
C ARG A 21 -9.60 5.14 -23.50
N GLY A 22 -10.05 6.36 -23.79
CA GLY A 22 -11.18 6.99 -23.13
C GLY A 22 -10.81 7.89 -21.95
N GLU A 23 -9.52 7.98 -21.60
CA GLU A 23 -9.01 9.00 -20.68
C GLU A 23 -9.35 10.41 -21.21
N GLN A 24 -9.79 11.28 -20.30
CA GLN A 24 -10.24 12.63 -20.58
C GLN A 24 -9.31 13.69 -20.01
N PHE A 25 -8.54 13.34 -18.96
CA PHE A 25 -7.69 14.28 -18.25
C PHE A 25 -6.23 13.88 -18.41
N PHE A 26 -5.42 14.83 -18.88
CA PHE A 26 -3.98 14.64 -19.05
C PHE A 26 -3.21 15.67 -18.22
N PRO A 27 -1.92 15.44 -17.93
CA PRO A 27 -1.11 16.36 -17.17
C PRO A 27 -1.15 17.76 -17.78
N MET A 28 -1.34 18.75 -16.92
CA MET A 28 -1.47 20.15 -17.29
C MET A 28 -0.73 21.06 -16.32
N ARG A 29 -0.65 22.34 -16.67
CA ARG A 29 -0.09 23.36 -15.81
C ARG A 29 -1.03 23.73 -14.68
N VAL A 30 -0.50 23.77 -13.47
CA VAL A 30 -1.19 24.23 -12.27
C VAL A 30 -1.59 25.69 -12.36
N GLU A 31 -0.81 26.52 -13.05
CA GLU A 31 -1.15 27.94 -13.27
C GLU A 31 -2.50 28.08 -13.97
N ASP A 32 -2.72 27.29 -15.03
CA ASP A 32 -3.93 27.34 -15.84
C ASP A 32 -5.15 26.78 -15.07
N TYR A 33 -4.93 25.74 -14.26
CA TYR A 33 -5.94 25.19 -13.36
C TYR A 33 -6.34 26.18 -12.26
N VAL A 34 -5.35 26.80 -11.61
CA VAL A 34 -5.57 27.76 -10.51
C VAL A 34 -6.29 29.01 -11.01
N ALA A 35 -5.93 29.53 -12.19
CA ALA A 35 -6.63 30.65 -12.80
C ALA A 35 -8.13 30.35 -13.05
N ALA A 36 -8.45 29.08 -13.32
CA ALA A 36 -9.82 28.60 -13.48
C ALA A 36 -10.49 28.17 -12.17
N CYS A 37 -9.84 28.31 -11.02
CA CYS A 37 -10.39 27.96 -9.71
C CYS A 37 -10.83 29.19 -8.90
N SER A 38 -11.73 28.94 -7.95
CA SER A 38 -12.00 29.84 -6.82
C SER A 38 -11.32 29.29 -5.55
N LEU A 39 -10.91 30.17 -4.63
CA LEU A 39 -10.32 29.81 -3.34
C LEU A 39 -11.34 29.95 -2.23
N TRP A 40 -11.47 28.93 -1.41
CA TRP A 40 -12.43 28.86 -0.31
C TRP A 40 -11.75 28.50 1.00
N VAL A 41 -12.37 28.92 2.10
CA VAL A 41 -12.04 28.48 3.45
C VAL A 41 -13.24 27.80 4.09
N GLN A 42 -13.00 26.67 4.74
CA GLN A 42 -13.99 25.93 5.53
C GLN A 42 -13.58 25.95 7.00
N PRO A 43 -14.12 26.88 7.82
CA PRO A 43 -13.95 26.83 9.26
C PRO A 43 -14.70 25.63 9.87
N PRO A 44 -14.32 25.16 11.07
CA PRO A 44 -14.96 24.02 11.71
C PRO A 44 -16.42 24.32 12.05
N GLY A 45 -17.34 23.47 11.58
CA GLY A 45 -18.77 23.56 11.94
C GLY A 45 -19.55 24.71 11.29
N THR A 46 -18.97 25.47 10.36
CA THR A 46 -19.65 26.56 9.63
C THR A 46 -19.82 26.23 8.15
N THR A 47 -20.43 27.13 7.37
CA THR A 47 -20.47 27.02 5.91
C THR A 47 -19.16 27.54 5.29
N PRO A 48 -18.72 26.97 4.15
CA PRO A 48 -17.52 27.46 3.48
C PRO A 48 -17.73 28.85 2.89
N THR A 49 -16.70 29.69 2.95
CA THR A 49 -16.70 31.07 2.46
C THR A 49 -15.71 31.23 1.32
N CYS A 50 -16.12 31.88 0.24
CA CYS A 50 -15.25 32.20 -0.90
C CYS A 50 -14.33 33.36 -0.53
N LEU A 51 -13.01 33.14 -0.64
CA LEU A 51 -11.98 34.17 -0.43
C LEU A 51 -11.62 34.87 -1.74
N VAL A 52 -11.43 34.10 -2.81
CA VAL A 52 -11.09 34.62 -4.14
C VAL A 52 -12.01 33.96 -5.16
N PRO A 53 -12.78 34.75 -5.94
CA PRO A 53 -13.69 34.20 -6.95
C PRO A 53 -12.91 33.63 -8.15
N GLN A 54 -13.61 32.79 -8.92
CA GLN A 54 -13.04 32.16 -10.11
C GLN A 54 -12.53 33.20 -11.13
N GLY A 55 -11.39 32.92 -11.77
CA GLY A 55 -10.80 33.82 -12.77
C GLY A 55 -9.90 34.92 -12.20
N GLN A 56 -9.86 35.10 -10.88
CA GLN A 56 -9.02 36.11 -10.22
C GLN A 56 -7.85 35.51 -9.43
N LEU A 57 -7.84 34.18 -9.24
CA LEU A 57 -6.86 33.49 -8.43
C LEU A 57 -5.54 33.27 -9.17
N THR A 58 -4.43 33.54 -8.48
CA THR A 58 -3.05 33.36 -8.96
C THR A 58 -2.25 32.47 -8.01
N LEU A 59 -1.12 31.92 -8.47
CA LEU A 59 -0.24 31.12 -7.60
C LEU A 59 0.37 31.96 -6.47
N GLU A 60 0.63 33.23 -6.72
CA GLU A 60 1.15 34.18 -5.73
C GLU A 60 0.15 34.36 -4.58
N GLN A 61 -1.15 34.51 -4.89
CA GLN A 61 -2.21 34.61 -3.89
C GLN A 61 -2.40 33.30 -3.12
N LEU A 62 -2.20 32.13 -3.74
CA LEU A 62 -2.25 30.85 -3.02
C LEU A 62 -1.16 30.72 -1.96
N SER A 63 -0.03 31.40 -2.17
CA SER A 63 1.10 31.38 -1.24
C SER A 63 1.03 32.43 -0.13
N ASP A 64 -0.04 33.22 -0.06
CA ASP A 64 -0.23 34.24 0.97
C ASP A 64 -0.67 33.63 2.31
N PRO A 65 0.18 33.68 3.37
CA PRO A 65 -0.14 33.14 4.68
C PRO A 65 -1.28 33.88 5.39
N ALA A 66 -1.65 35.10 4.96
CA ALA A 66 -2.75 35.85 5.57
C ALA A 66 -4.12 35.19 5.39
N GLY A 67 -4.24 34.27 4.42
CA GLY A 67 -5.45 33.47 4.18
C GLY A 67 -5.59 32.21 5.04
N GLU A 68 -4.52 31.76 5.72
CA GLU A 68 -4.58 30.62 6.64
C GLU A 68 -5.18 31.06 7.98
N SER A 69 -6.50 30.91 8.14
CA SER A 69 -7.07 30.96 9.49
C SER A 69 -6.61 29.74 10.27
N ALA A 70 -6.15 29.92 11.52
CA ALA A 70 -5.54 28.86 12.32
C ALA A 70 -6.44 27.61 12.48
N ASP A 71 -7.76 27.77 12.32
CA ASP A 71 -8.74 26.71 12.51
C ASP A 71 -9.43 26.24 11.20
N GLY A 72 -9.29 26.96 10.08
CA GLY A 72 -10.05 26.69 8.84
C GLY A 72 -9.25 25.96 7.76
N ARG A 73 -9.90 25.02 7.05
CA ARG A 73 -9.28 24.31 5.93
C ARG A 73 -9.48 25.07 4.62
N LEU A 74 -8.39 25.43 3.96
CA LEU A 74 -8.39 25.99 2.61
C LEU A 74 -8.60 24.91 1.55
N PHE A 75 -9.33 25.24 0.50
CA PHE A 75 -9.50 24.37 -0.67
C PHE A 75 -9.82 25.17 -1.94
N LEU A 76 -9.39 24.63 -3.08
CA LEU A 76 -9.76 25.13 -4.40
C LEU A 76 -11.13 24.57 -4.81
N LYS A 77 -11.87 25.31 -5.63
CA LYS A 77 -13.05 24.79 -6.31
C LYS A 77 -12.93 25.10 -7.79
N PHE A 78 -12.77 24.04 -8.59
CA PHE A 78 -12.55 24.10 -10.03
C PHE A 78 -13.86 24.10 -10.82
N ILE A 79 -14.88 23.39 -10.35
CA ILE A 79 -16.14 23.24 -11.07
C ILE A 79 -17.32 23.82 -10.31
N GLU A 80 -18.25 24.39 -11.06
CA GLU A 80 -19.60 24.66 -10.59
C GLU A 80 -20.55 23.56 -11.13
N PRO A 81 -21.59 23.16 -10.37
CA PRO A 81 -22.52 22.14 -10.84
C PRO A 81 -23.23 22.63 -12.10
N LEU A 82 -23.27 21.80 -13.14
CA LEU A 82 -24.01 22.09 -14.36
C LEU A 82 -25.51 22.10 -14.10
N THR A 83 -26.24 22.96 -14.82
CA THR A 83 -27.69 22.89 -14.90
C THR A 83 -28.12 21.63 -15.67
N ALA A 84 -29.37 21.16 -15.45
CA ALA A 84 -29.89 19.98 -16.15
C ALA A 84 -29.87 20.12 -17.68
N ALA A 85 -30.02 21.34 -18.19
CA ALA A 85 -29.95 21.63 -19.63
C ALA A 85 -28.52 21.49 -20.18
N GLU A 86 -27.51 22.00 -19.46
CA GLU A 86 -26.11 21.88 -19.83
C GLU A 86 -25.63 20.43 -19.79
N LEU A 87 -26.07 19.65 -18.79
CA LEU A 87 -25.77 18.22 -18.70
C LEU A 87 -26.37 17.43 -19.88
N ALA A 88 -27.59 17.76 -20.29
CA ALA A 88 -28.24 17.16 -21.46
C ALA A 88 -27.48 17.48 -22.76
N LEU A 89 -27.07 18.74 -22.94
CA LEU A 89 -26.25 19.15 -24.09
C LEU A 89 -24.89 18.44 -24.12
N TYR A 90 -24.22 18.36 -22.97
CA TYR A 90 -22.96 17.62 -22.87
C TYR A 90 -23.13 16.14 -23.24
N THR A 91 -24.19 15.49 -22.74
CA THR A 91 -24.46 14.07 -23.03
C THR A 91 -24.75 13.84 -24.51
N LEU A 92 -25.44 14.76 -25.18
CA LEU A 92 -25.71 14.70 -26.63
C LEU A 92 -24.44 14.86 -27.48
N HIS A 93 -23.51 15.72 -27.06
CA HIS A 93 -22.24 15.96 -27.78
C HIS A 93 -21.15 14.93 -27.45
N LYS A 94 -21.20 14.27 -26.28
CA LYS A 94 -20.21 13.29 -25.81
C LYS A 94 -20.43 11.88 -26.36
N HIS A 95 -20.85 11.73 -27.61
CA HIS A 95 -20.75 10.45 -28.30
C HIS A 95 -19.45 10.41 -29.10
N PRO A 96 -18.29 10.10 -28.48
CA PRO A 96 -17.10 9.82 -29.25
C PRO A 96 -17.38 8.63 -30.17
N PRO A 97 -16.71 8.53 -31.32
CA PRO A 97 -16.84 7.36 -32.18
C PRO A 97 -16.64 6.08 -31.34
N LYS A 98 -17.40 5.02 -31.63
CA LYS A 98 -17.38 3.73 -30.88
C LYS A 98 -15.97 3.14 -30.68
N GLU A 99 -15.01 3.57 -31.49
CA GLU A 99 -13.60 3.19 -31.48
C GLU A 99 -12.79 3.88 -30.37
N GLU A 100 -13.19 5.08 -29.93
CA GLU A 100 -12.52 5.88 -28.88
C GLU A 100 -13.16 5.72 -27.49
N SER A 101 -14.35 5.12 -27.41
CA SER A 101 -15.03 4.87 -26.13
C SER A 101 -14.34 3.79 -25.29
N PHE A 102 -14.13 4.06 -24.00
CA PHE A 102 -13.66 3.05 -23.05
C PHE A 102 -14.65 1.88 -22.96
N ARG A 103 -14.12 0.66 -22.92
CA ARG A 103 -14.90 -0.56 -22.65
C ARG A 103 -14.21 -1.38 -21.56
N ALA A 104 -14.87 -1.54 -20.43
CA ALA A 104 -14.44 -2.49 -19.42
C ALA A 104 -14.41 -3.92 -20.04
N GLY A 105 -13.34 -4.68 -19.78
CA GLY A 105 -13.22 -6.04 -20.29
C GLY A 105 -14.34 -6.94 -19.76
N ARG A 106 -14.68 -8.01 -20.51
CA ARG A 106 -15.67 -9.01 -20.07
C ARG A 106 -15.30 -9.56 -18.70
N GLY A 107 -16.27 -9.62 -17.78
CA GLY A 107 -16.07 -10.22 -16.46
C GLY A 107 -15.57 -9.28 -15.35
N ARG A 108 -15.56 -7.95 -15.57
CA ARG A 108 -15.26 -6.95 -14.51
C ARG A 108 -16.00 -7.25 -13.21
N LEU A 109 -17.33 -7.34 -13.27
CA LEU A 109 -18.20 -7.54 -12.10
C LEU A 109 -17.94 -8.86 -11.38
N ALA A 110 -17.43 -9.88 -12.09
CA ALA A 110 -17.04 -11.16 -11.52
C ALA A 110 -15.63 -11.12 -10.88
N ARG A 111 -14.76 -10.19 -11.31
CA ARG A 111 -13.43 -9.97 -10.71
C ARG A 111 -13.56 -9.28 -9.36
N VAL A 112 -14.38 -8.24 -9.26
CA VAL A 112 -14.61 -7.52 -8.01
C VAL A 112 -15.46 -8.38 -7.05
N GLY A 113 -15.11 -8.42 -5.75
CA GLY A 113 -15.84 -9.19 -4.74
C GLY A 113 -17.32 -8.80 -4.61
N TYR A 114 -18.12 -9.58 -3.88
CA TYR A 114 -19.52 -9.18 -3.60
C TYR A 114 -19.61 -7.94 -2.70
N VAL A 115 -18.76 -7.89 -1.67
CA VAL A 115 -18.74 -6.79 -0.69
C VAL A 115 -18.54 -5.44 -1.37
N SER A 116 -17.66 -5.36 -2.39
CA SER A 116 -17.46 -4.12 -3.12
C SER A 116 -18.66 -3.70 -3.95
N ARG A 117 -19.33 -4.65 -4.63
CA ARG A 117 -20.56 -4.36 -5.39
C ARG A 117 -21.69 -3.85 -4.49
N PHE A 118 -21.82 -4.42 -3.29
CA PHE A 118 -22.82 -3.96 -2.32
C PHE A 118 -22.51 -2.56 -1.79
N VAL A 119 -21.24 -2.30 -1.47
CA VAL A 119 -20.81 -0.99 -0.98
C VAL A 119 -20.97 0.07 -2.08
N ASP A 120 -20.56 -0.21 -3.32
CA ASP A 120 -20.75 0.69 -4.47
C ASP A 120 -22.23 1.05 -4.70
N ALA A 121 -23.13 0.06 -4.60
CA ALA A 121 -24.57 0.29 -4.67
C ALA A 121 -25.07 1.18 -3.52
N LEU A 122 -24.61 0.94 -2.29
CA LEU A 122 -24.96 1.76 -1.14
C LEU A 122 -24.48 3.21 -1.32
N PHE A 123 -23.25 3.42 -1.80
CA PHE A 123 -22.70 4.74 -2.12
C PHE A 123 -23.50 5.45 -3.23
N SER A 124 -23.88 4.74 -4.29
CA SER A 124 -24.71 5.31 -5.35
C SER A 124 -26.07 5.78 -4.81
N ILE A 125 -26.67 5.01 -3.90
CA ILE A 125 -27.93 5.39 -3.24
C ILE A 125 -27.73 6.61 -2.32
N THR A 126 -26.61 6.69 -1.57
CA THR A 126 -26.35 7.86 -0.71
C THR A 126 -26.10 9.14 -1.52
N LEU A 127 -25.46 9.05 -2.70
CA LEU A 127 -25.30 10.18 -3.61
C LEU A 127 -26.64 10.67 -4.16
N LEU A 128 -27.48 9.75 -4.62
CA LEU A 128 -28.83 10.08 -5.09
C LEU A 128 -29.68 10.72 -3.98
N ALA A 129 -29.61 10.18 -2.76
CA ALA A 129 -30.31 10.74 -1.59
C ALA A 129 -29.83 12.16 -1.23
N ARG A 130 -28.58 12.51 -1.58
CA ARG A 130 -28.01 13.86 -1.42
C ARG A 130 -28.31 14.79 -2.60
N GLY A 131 -29.15 14.37 -3.56
CA GLY A 131 -29.53 15.17 -4.73
C GLY A 131 -28.43 15.34 -5.78
N ARG A 132 -27.39 14.49 -5.76
CA ARG A 132 -26.28 14.52 -6.73
C ARG A 132 -26.43 13.40 -7.75
N VAL A 133 -26.19 13.72 -9.02
CA VAL A 133 -26.21 12.72 -10.11
C VAL A 133 -24.79 12.23 -10.33
N PRO A 134 -24.52 10.91 -10.28
CA PRO A 134 -23.19 10.38 -10.58
C PRO A 134 -22.66 10.90 -11.92
N GLY A 135 -21.48 11.54 -11.92
CA GLY A 135 -20.79 12.01 -13.12
C GLY A 135 -21.10 13.44 -13.58
N ASP A 136 -22.00 14.18 -12.92
CA ASP A 136 -22.27 15.60 -13.20
C ASP A 136 -21.01 16.48 -13.11
N ARG A 137 -20.21 16.25 -12.06
CA ARG A 137 -18.94 16.93 -11.79
C ARG A 137 -17.87 16.58 -12.81
N ALA A 138 -17.77 15.30 -13.17
CA ALA A 138 -16.82 14.85 -14.17
C ALA A 138 -17.11 15.47 -15.55
N ALA A 139 -18.40 15.63 -15.90
CA ALA A 139 -18.82 16.34 -17.10
C ALA A 139 -18.41 17.83 -17.08
N ALA A 140 -18.71 18.52 -15.98
CA ALA A 140 -18.32 19.93 -15.79
C ALA A 140 -16.79 20.11 -15.90
N ALA A 141 -16.04 19.24 -15.23
CA ALA A 141 -14.58 19.27 -15.24
C ALA A 141 -14.02 18.99 -16.63
N SER A 142 -14.62 18.06 -17.36
CA SER A 142 -14.22 17.74 -18.75
C SER A 142 -14.41 18.95 -19.67
N ILE A 143 -15.52 19.69 -19.56
CA ILE A 143 -15.75 20.91 -20.34
C ILE A 143 -14.72 21.99 -19.97
N ALA A 144 -14.52 22.25 -18.68
CA ALA A 144 -13.57 23.25 -18.20
C ALA A 144 -12.14 22.92 -18.64
N TYR A 145 -11.71 21.67 -18.48
CA TYR A 145 -10.41 21.17 -18.93
C TYR A 145 -10.22 21.33 -20.44
N GLN A 146 -11.20 20.91 -21.25
CA GLN A 146 -11.13 21.06 -22.71
C GLN A 146 -11.07 22.52 -23.14
N SER A 147 -11.77 23.41 -22.44
CA SER A 147 -11.69 24.85 -22.68
C SER A 147 -10.27 25.38 -22.44
N ILE A 148 -9.66 25.03 -21.30
CA ILE A 148 -8.27 25.40 -20.98
C ILE A 148 -7.31 24.85 -22.02
N HIS A 149 -7.39 23.55 -22.31
CA HIS A 149 -6.50 22.87 -23.24
C HIS A 149 -6.63 23.39 -24.68
N LYS A 150 -7.82 23.85 -25.09
CA LYS A 150 -8.01 24.47 -26.41
C LYS A 150 -7.27 25.81 -26.55
N HIS A 151 -7.16 26.59 -25.47
CA HIS A 151 -6.43 27.86 -25.46
C HIS A 151 -4.93 27.65 -25.21
N HIS A 152 -4.57 26.65 -24.41
CA HIS A 152 -3.19 26.31 -24.04
C HIS A 152 -2.94 24.80 -24.17
N PRO A 153 -2.74 24.27 -25.40
CA PRO A 153 -2.55 22.84 -25.65
C PRO A 153 -1.14 22.39 -25.23
N CYS A 154 -0.93 22.27 -23.92
CA CYS A 154 0.35 21.90 -23.34
C CYS A 154 0.21 20.77 -22.32
N HIS A 155 1.26 19.96 -22.22
CA HIS A 155 1.43 18.95 -21.19
C HIS A 155 2.72 19.25 -20.44
N SER A 156 2.61 19.38 -19.12
CA SER A 156 3.74 19.78 -18.28
C SER A 156 3.91 18.80 -17.13
N TYR A 157 5.15 18.66 -16.68
CA TYR A 157 5.49 17.99 -15.44
C TYR A 157 6.29 18.94 -14.55
N TYR A 158 6.29 18.64 -13.26
CA TYR A 158 7.01 19.38 -12.25
C TYR A 158 8.17 18.54 -11.73
N GLY A 159 9.40 19.02 -11.89
CA GLY A 159 10.61 18.27 -11.63
C GLY A 159 11.32 18.72 -10.34
N ARG A 160 11.73 17.76 -9.50
CA ARG A 160 12.55 18.02 -8.30
C ARG A 160 13.78 17.13 -8.32
N VAL A 161 14.96 17.70 -8.04
CA VAL A 161 16.21 16.95 -7.90
C VAL A 161 16.66 17.02 -6.45
N HIS A 162 16.59 15.90 -5.74
CA HIS A 162 16.97 15.78 -4.33
C HIS A 162 18.20 14.88 -4.17
N GLN A 163 19.04 15.13 -3.17
CA GLN A 163 20.22 14.29 -2.88
C GLN A 163 20.17 13.81 -1.44
N GLU A 164 20.25 12.51 -1.22
CA GLU A 164 20.12 11.89 0.09
C GLU A 164 20.86 10.55 0.13
N ASN A 165 21.71 10.33 1.15
CA ASN A 165 22.39 9.04 1.40
C ASN A 165 23.11 8.43 0.17
N GLY A 166 23.73 9.27 -0.65
CA GLY A 166 24.41 8.85 -1.89
C GLY A 166 23.52 8.67 -3.11
N TRP A 167 22.21 8.80 -2.97
CA TRP A 167 21.25 8.81 -4.06
C TRP A 167 21.03 10.23 -4.60
N ILE A 168 20.87 10.35 -5.91
CA ILE A 168 20.26 11.51 -6.56
C ILE A 168 18.87 11.10 -7.03
N VAL A 169 17.84 11.67 -6.41
CA VAL A 169 16.44 11.37 -6.71
C VAL A 169 15.88 12.41 -7.68
N LEU A 170 15.46 11.95 -8.85
CA LEU A 170 14.69 12.74 -9.80
C LEU A 170 13.21 12.45 -9.57
N GLN A 171 12.48 13.41 -9.00
CA GLN A 171 11.03 13.30 -8.83
C GLN A 171 10.33 14.04 -9.95
N TYR A 172 9.39 13.38 -10.62
CA TYR A 172 8.51 13.97 -11.62
C TYR A 172 7.09 13.93 -11.07
N TRP A 173 6.45 15.09 -10.98
CA TRP A 173 5.08 15.25 -10.51
C TRP A 173 4.18 15.67 -11.67
N PHE A 174 2.99 15.08 -11.72
CA PHE A 174 1.99 15.33 -12.75
C PHE A 174 0.71 15.82 -12.08
N PHE A 175 0.14 16.90 -12.62
CA PHE A 175 -1.11 17.45 -12.14
C PHE A 175 -2.22 17.24 -13.16
N TYR A 176 -3.34 16.65 -12.72
CA TYR A 176 -4.54 16.45 -13.51
C TYR A 176 -5.67 17.32 -12.97
N ALA A 177 -6.49 17.89 -13.84
CA ALA A 177 -7.62 18.74 -13.40
C ALA A 177 -8.67 17.97 -12.59
N PHE A 178 -8.83 16.68 -12.85
CA PHE A 178 -9.90 15.88 -12.25
C PHE A 178 -9.59 14.39 -12.32
N ASN A 179 -9.91 13.68 -11.24
CA ASN A 179 -9.94 12.22 -11.16
C ASN A 179 -11.39 11.76 -11.36
N ASN A 180 -11.66 11.05 -12.45
CA ASN A 180 -12.99 10.53 -12.78
C ASN A 180 -13.04 9.00 -12.64
N TRP A 181 -12.27 8.41 -11.71
CA TRP A 181 -12.12 6.96 -11.62
C TRP A 181 -13.46 6.24 -11.47
N ARG A 182 -14.37 6.73 -10.63
CA ARG A 182 -15.72 6.16 -10.46
C ARG A 182 -16.60 6.40 -11.68
N SER A 183 -16.78 7.65 -12.07
CA SER A 183 -17.73 8.05 -13.12
C SER A 183 -17.31 7.65 -14.54
N GLY A 184 -16.01 7.61 -14.82
CA GLY A 184 -15.44 7.22 -16.11
C GLY A 184 -15.07 5.74 -16.21
N PHE A 185 -14.63 5.13 -15.10
CA PHE A 185 -13.94 3.84 -15.13
C PHE A 185 -14.39 2.83 -14.07
N PHE A 186 -15.51 3.06 -13.37
CA PHE A 186 -16.07 2.13 -12.36
C PHE A 186 -15.14 1.87 -11.16
N GLY A 187 -14.32 2.86 -10.85
CA GLY A 187 -13.43 2.92 -9.70
C GLY A 187 -14.09 3.43 -8.42
N GLY A 188 -13.26 3.79 -7.45
CA GLY A 188 -13.71 4.08 -6.09
C GLY A 188 -14.19 5.51 -5.82
N ASN A 189 -13.71 6.51 -6.56
CA ASN A 189 -13.98 7.92 -6.28
C ASN A 189 -13.97 8.82 -7.52
N ASP A 190 -14.53 10.02 -7.37
CA ASP A 190 -14.28 11.17 -8.25
C ASP A 190 -13.79 12.35 -7.40
N HIS A 191 -12.81 13.13 -7.84
CA HIS A 191 -12.43 14.38 -7.19
C HIS A 191 -11.76 15.39 -8.12
N GLU A 192 -11.87 16.67 -7.76
CA GLU A 192 -11.14 17.77 -8.40
C GLU A 192 -9.66 17.71 -8.02
N GLY A 193 -8.80 18.00 -8.99
CA GLY A 193 -7.35 17.95 -8.85
C GLY A 193 -6.81 16.54 -8.61
N ASP A 194 -5.68 16.22 -9.21
CA ASP A 194 -4.96 15.00 -8.90
C ASP A 194 -3.45 15.20 -9.02
N TRP A 195 -2.71 14.69 -8.05
CA TRP A 195 -1.25 14.78 -8.00
C TRP A 195 -0.64 13.39 -7.96
N GLU A 196 0.03 13.02 -9.04
CA GLU A 196 0.76 11.76 -9.16
C GLU A 196 2.25 12.01 -9.33
N MET A 197 3.08 11.01 -9.03
CA MET A 197 4.52 11.16 -9.17
C MET A 197 5.26 9.87 -9.51
N ILE A 198 6.45 10.03 -10.07
CA ILE A 198 7.44 8.97 -10.18
C ILE A 198 8.81 9.44 -9.67
N CYS A 199 9.62 8.50 -9.22
CA CYS A 199 11.02 8.74 -8.86
C CYS A 199 11.94 7.90 -9.73
N VAL A 200 12.99 8.51 -10.29
CA VAL A 200 14.17 7.81 -10.82
C VAL A 200 15.34 8.05 -9.86
N TYR A 201 15.95 6.98 -9.38
CA TYR A 201 17.05 7.02 -8.42
C TYR A 201 18.35 6.76 -9.15
N LEU A 202 19.21 7.79 -9.17
CA LEU A 202 20.54 7.72 -9.77
C LEU A 202 21.58 7.52 -8.68
N ALA A 203 22.61 6.78 -9.03
CA ALA A 203 23.86 6.73 -8.29
C ALA A 203 25.00 7.22 -9.19
N GLN A 204 26.06 7.70 -8.55
CA GLN A 204 27.31 7.98 -9.26
C GLN A 204 28.06 6.68 -9.51
N SER A 205 28.43 6.43 -10.76
CA SER A 205 29.28 5.31 -11.15
C SER A 205 30.75 5.56 -10.78
N ALA A 206 31.59 4.53 -10.85
CA ALA A 206 33.03 4.63 -10.59
C ALA A 206 33.74 5.67 -11.49
N ASN A 207 33.20 5.94 -12.68
CA ASN A 207 33.75 6.91 -13.63
C ASN A 207 33.23 8.34 -13.42
N GLY A 208 32.39 8.56 -12.41
CA GLY A 208 31.79 9.85 -12.11
C GLY A 208 30.45 10.12 -12.82
N ASP A 209 30.06 9.30 -13.80
CA ASP A 209 28.78 9.43 -14.52
C ASP A 209 27.60 9.05 -13.63
N LEU A 210 26.50 9.80 -13.73
CA LEU A 210 25.23 9.46 -13.08
C LEU A 210 24.47 8.41 -13.88
N ARG A 211 24.10 7.31 -13.23
CA ARG A 211 23.34 6.22 -13.86
C ARG A 211 22.10 5.88 -13.02
N PRO A 212 20.96 5.62 -13.68
CA PRO A 212 19.77 5.15 -12.99
C PRO A 212 19.96 3.71 -12.51
N GLU A 213 19.63 3.47 -11.24
CA GLU A 213 19.67 2.12 -10.65
C GLU A 213 18.29 1.62 -10.27
N TRP A 214 17.38 2.53 -9.90
CA TRP A 214 16.03 2.19 -9.49
C TRP A 214 15.02 3.19 -10.01
N VAL A 215 13.78 2.74 -10.12
CA VAL A 215 12.62 3.57 -10.45
C VAL A 215 11.43 3.15 -9.60
N ALA A 216 10.62 4.11 -9.15
CA ALA A 216 9.41 3.86 -8.38
C ALA A 216 8.26 4.70 -8.92
N TYR A 217 7.09 4.08 -9.09
CA TYR A 217 5.88 4.74 -9.57
C TYR A 217 4.86 4.85 -8.45
N ALA A 218 4.41 6.06 -8.16
CA ALA A 218 3.28 6.24 -7.25
C ALA A 218 2.04 5.59 -7.82
N ALA A 219 1.26 5.01 -6.93
CA ALA A 219 -0.03 4.45 -7.25
C ALA A 219 -0.76 4.36 -5.91
N HIS A 220 -1.79 5.17 -5.73
CA HIS A 220 -2.50 5.32 -4.46
C HIS A 220 -1.55 5.61 -3.26
N ASP A 221 -1.97 5.27 -2.05
CA ASP A 221 -1.21 5.47 -0.80
C ASP A 221 -0.11 4.38 -0.56
N TYR A 222 0.34 3.64 -1.59
CA TYR A 222 1.36 2.60 -1.43
C TYR A 222 2.77 3.18 -1.24
N ALA A 223 3.58 2.50 -0.42
CA ALA A 223 4.98 2.84 -0.14
C ALA A 223 5.79 1.58 0.19
N GLY A 224 7.13 1.70 0.15
CA GLY A 224 8.07 0.65 0.53
C GLY A 224 8.53 -0.23 -0.63
N ASP A 225 8.99 -1.44 -0.30
CA ASP A 225 9.82 -2.26 -1.20
C ASP A 225 9.11 -2.65 -2.50
N ASP A 226 7.82 -2.99 -2.44
CA ASP A 226 7.07 -3.43 -3.62
C ASP A 226 6.85 -2.33 -4.68
N LEU A 227 7.08 -1.06 -4.33
CA LEU A 227 6.86 0.10 -5.18
C LEU A 227 7.95 0.28 -6.25
N ARG A 228 9.18 -0.13 -5.94
CA ARG A 228 10.34 0.09 -6.82
C ARG A 228 10.66 -1.11 -7.70
N ARG A 229 11.28 -0.85 -8.83
CA ARG A 229 11.95 -1.82 -9.69
C ARG A 229 13.38 -1.37 -9.95
N ARG A 230 14.27 -2.34 -10.08
CA ARG A 230 15.65 -2.07 -10.51
C ARG A 230 15.60 -1.63 -11.98
N TRP A 231 16.47 -0.71 -12.36
CA TRP A 231 16.42 -0.09 -13.68
C TRP A 231 16.58 -1.09 -14.83
N ASP A 232 17.35 -2.15 -14.62
CA ASP A 232 17.58 -3.27 -15.55
C ASP A 232 16.50 -4.36 -15.48
N ASP A 233 15.49 -4.24 -14.60
CA ASP A 233 14.39 -5.20 -14.53
C ASP A 233 13.61 -5.17 -15.86
N PRO A 234 13.37 -6.33 -16.52
CA PRO A 234 12.57 -6.40 -17.75
C PRO A 234 11.15 -5.83 -17.64
N GLU A 235 10.59 -5.72 -16.43
CA GLU A 235 9.28 -5.07 -16.20
C GLU A 235 9.34 -3.55 -16.43
N VAL A 236 10.52 -2.93 -16.32
CA VAL A 236 10.72 -1.50 -16.56
C VAL A 236 10.86 -1.26 -18.05
N ALA A 237 9.73 -1.05 -18.73
CA ALA A 237 9.71 -0.63 -20.12
C ALA A 237 10.37 0.75 -20.27
N LYS A 238 11.22 0.90 -21.29
CA LYS A 238 11.98 2.12 -21.57
C LYS A 238 12.01 2.40 -23.07
N VAL A 239 12.00 3.68 -23.46
CA VAL A 239 12.33 4.14 -24.82
C VAL A 239 13.59 5.01 -24.71
N GLY A 240 14.73 4.49 -25.16
CA GLY A 240 16.02 5.12 -24.82
C GLY A 240 16.26 5.08 -23.31
N GLU A 241 16.53 6.23 -22.70
CA GLU A 241 16.69 6.40 -21.25
C GLU A 241 15.38 6.80 -20.53
N HIS A 242 14.26 6.87 -21.27
CA HIS A 242 12.97 7.34 -20.74
C HIS A 242 12.13 6.18 -20.22
N PRO A 243 11.79 6.14 -18.91
CA PRO A 243 10.95 5.10 -18.35
C PRO A 243 9.50 5.26 -18.82
N VAL A 244 8.85 4.15 -19.16
CA VAL A 244 7.45 4.12 -19.63
C VAL A 244 6.53 3.74 -18.48
N ILE A 245 5.52 4.57 -18.23
CA ILE A 245 4.49 4.34 -17.21
C ILE A 245 3.16 4.09 -17.90
N ASN A 246 2.48 3.01 -17.53
CA ASN A 246 1.09 2.78 -17.89
C ASN A 246 0.23 3.44 -16.82
N VAL A 247 -0.46 4.52 -17.19
CA VAL A 247 -1.28 5.32 -16.28
C VAL A 247 -2.67 4.69 -16.20
N ALA A 248 -3.14 4.45 -14.97
CA ALA A 248 -4.48 3.94 -14.75
C ALA A 248 -5.53 5.01 -15.06
N ALA A 249 -6.56 4.58 -15.77
CA ALA A 249 -7.61 5.47 -16.26
C ALA A 249 -8.44 6.05 -15.11
N GLY A 250 -8.54 7.38 -15.07
CA GLY A 250 -9.23 8.16 -14.06
C GLY A 250 -8.51 8.25 -12.70
N SER A 251 -7.95 7.15 -12.19
CA SER A 251 -7.21 7.15 -10.91
C SER A 251 -5.79 7.68 -11.02
N HIS A 252 -5.25 7.74 -12.23
CA HIS A 252 -3.90 8.19 -12.58
C HIS A 252 -2.72 7.42 -11.95
N ALA A 253 -2.99 6.38 -11.17
CA ALA A 253 -1.97 5.51 -10.58
C ALA A 253 -1.02 4.92 -11.65
N GLY A 254 0.29 4.90 -11.36
CA GLY A 254 1.34 4.45 -12.27
C GLY A 254 1.69 2.96 -12.14
N TYR A 255 1.78 2.27 -13.30
CA TYR A 255 2.11 0.84 -13.38
C TYR A 255 3.21 0.53 -14.39
N PHE A 256 4.06 -0.45 -14.06
CA PHE A 256 5.17 -0.92 -14.90
C PHE A 256 4.71 -1.69 -16.13
N ALA A 257 3.66 -2.51 -16.00
CA ALA A 257 3.11 -3.31 -17.09
C ALA A 257 1.71 -2.83 -17.48
N CYS A 258 1.34 -3.09 -18.73
CA CYS A 258 -0.01 -2.82 -19.18
C CYS A 258 -0.98 -3.90 -18.64
N GLY A 259 -2.18 -3.50 -18.21
CA GLY A 259 -3.24 -4.43 -17.84
C GLY A 259 -4.28 -3.87 -16.89
N GLU A 260 -5.02 -4.77 -16.24
CA GLU A 260 -6.07 -4.44 -15.27
C GLU A 260 -5.64 -4.90 -13.87
N TYR A 261 -5.55 -3.96 -12.94
CA TYR A 261 -5.02 -4.21 -11.60
C TYR A 261 -6.15 -4.21 -10.59
N LEU A 262 -6.18 -5.22 -9.71
CA LEU A 262 -7.08 -5.21 -8.56
C LEU A 262 -6.41 -4.38 -7.47
N THR A 263 -6.95 -3.19 -7.22
CA THR A 263 -6.50 -2.32 -6.15
C THR A 263 -7.47 -2.39 -4.97
N GLU A 264 -6.96 -2.15 -3.77
CA GLU A 264 -7.71 -2.25 -2.54
C GLU A 264 -7.71 -0.89 -1.83
N LEU A 265 -8.85 -0.19 -1.85
CA LEU A 265 -8.99 1.06 -1.13
C LEU A 265 -9.18 0.80 0.37
N GLN A 266 -8.38 1.48 1.20
CA GLN A 266 -8.51 1.41 2.65
C GLN A 266 -9.62 2.33 3.14
N VAL A 267 -10.51 1.76 3.93
CA VAL A 267 -11.65 2.48 4.47
C VAL A 267 -11.31 3.00 5.87
N ARG A 268 -10.97 4.29 5.97
CA ARG A 268 -10.41 4.90 7.20
C ARG A 268 -11.35 4.87 8.42
N PHE A 269 -12.68 4.86 8.26
CA PHE A 269 -13.61 4.86 9.40
C PHE A 269 -13.65 3.53 10.20
N LEU A 270 -13.09 2.44 9.66
CA LEU A 270 -13.03 1.13 10.31
C LEU A 270 -11.72 0.91 11.11
N LEU A 271 -10.81 1.89 11.08
CA LEU A 271 -9.57 1.91 11.87
C LEU A 271 -9.79 1.77 13.39
N PRO A 272 -10.85 2.33 14.02
CA PRO A 272 -11.10 2.11 15.45
C PRO A 272 -11.44 0.64 15.77
N LEU A 273 -12.14 -0.06 14.87
CA LEU A 273 -12.49 -1.48 15.04
C LEU A 273 -11.27 -2.39 14.82
N ALA A 274 -10.36 -2.03 13.91
CA ALA A 274 -9.09 -2.72 13.71
C ALA A 274 -8.21 -2.71 14.99
N ARG A 275 -8.23 -1.61 15.76
CA ARG A 275 -7.52 -1.52 17.05
C ARG A 275 -8.09 -2.47 18.11
N ILE A 276 -9.37 -2.84 18.03
CA ILE A 276 -10.00 -3.81 18.94
C ILE A 276 -9.54 -5.23 18.56
N THR A 277 -9.48 -5.54 17.26
CA THR A 277 -8.94 -6.83 16.79
C THR A 277 -7.46 -6.98 17.11
N ASP A 278 -6.66 -5.90 17.05
CA ASP A 278 -5.25 -5.89 17.45
C ASP A 278 -5.08 -6.20 18.95
N ARG A 279 -5.94 -5.64 19.81
CA ARG A 279 -5.94 -5.92 21.25
C ARG A 279 -6.32 -7.37 21.55
N LEU A 280 -7.28 -7.93 20.81
CA LEU A 280 -7.63 -9.34 20.91
C LEU A 280 -6.48 -10.22 20.42
N GLN A 281 -5.91 -9.98 19.23
CA GLN A 281 -4.76 -10.74 18.72
C GLN A 281 -3.54 -10.64 19.64
N ALA A 282 -3.24 -9.46 20.19
CA ALA A 282 -2.16 -9.28 21.16
C ALA A 282 -2.45 -10.02 22.47
N PHE A 283 -3.70 -10.04 22.93
CA PHE A 283 -4.12 -10.82 24.10
C PHE A 283 -3.95 -12.33 23.83
N TRP A 284 -4.40 -12.82 22.67
CA TRP A 284 -4.27 -14.22 22.25
C TRP A 284 -2.80 -14.65 22.06
N HIS A 285 -1.96 -13.81 21.45
CA HIS A 285 -0.52 -14.07 21.32
C HIS A 285 0.23 -14.07 22.66
N LYS A 286 -0.22 -13.27 23.62
CA LYS A 286 0.41 -13.16 24.95
C LYS A 286 -0.04 -14.28 25.89
N GLN A 287 -1.26 -14.81 25.74
CA GLN A 287 -1.80 -15.93 26.50
C GLN A 287 -1.36 -17.31 25.95
N LEU A 288 -1.35 -17.49 24.62
CA LEU A 288 -0.88 -18.73 23.99
C LEU A 288 0.57 -18.57 23.52
N ARG A 289 1.53 -18.88 24.40
CA ARG A 289 2.96 -18.99 24.09
C ARG A 289 3.24 -20.15 23.11
N GLN A 290 2.83 -20.01 21.85
CA GLN A 290 3.33 -20.87 20.78
C GLN A 290 4.70 -20.38 20.35
N TYR A 291 5.71 -21.18 20.72
CA TYR A 291 7.08 -21.10 20.24
C TYR A 291 7.10 -21.34 18.72
N ARG A 292 7.14 -20.26 17.94
CA ARG A 292 7.84 -20.23 16.65
C ARG A 292 8.35 -18.81 16.44
N ALA A 293 9.66 -18.65 16.52
CA ALA A 293 10.33 -17.41 16.17
C ALA A 293 10.18 -17.19 14.66
N GLU A 294 9.19 -16.38 14.26
CA GLU A 294 9.29 -15.59 13.05
C GLU A 294 9.79 -14.18 13.44
N PRO A 295 10.66 -13.54 12.63
CA PRO A 295 11.13 -12.20 12.93
C PRO A 295 9.94 -11.23 13.00
N ALA A 296 9.97 -10.36 14.00
CA ALA A 296 9.00 -9.30 14.22
C ALA A 296 9.12 -8.22 13.13
N THR A 297 8.65 -8.52 11.93
CA THR A 297 8.34 -7.55 10.88
C THR A 297 7.00 -7.93 10.30
N ASN A 298 6.04 -6.99 10.29
CA ASN A 298 4.70 -7.08 9.68
C ASN A 298 3.52 -7.47 10.60
N GLY A 299 3.58 -7.16 11.90
CA GLY A 299 2.39 -7.25 12.79
C GLY A 299 1.28 -6.25 12.44
N ALA A 300 1.64 -5.00 12.13
CA ALA A 300 0.68 -3.92 11.81
C ALA A 300 0.00 -4.06 10.43
N GLN A 301 0.53 -4.90 9.53
CA GLN A 301 -0.02 -5.10 8.19
C GLN A 301 -0.95 -6.32 8.06
N ARG A 302 -0.98 -7.24 9.04
CA ARG A 302 -1.83 -8.45 8.97
C ARG A 302 -3.26 -8.19 9.43
N ALA A 303 -3.49 -7.34 10.42
CA ALA A 303 -4.82 -7.08 11.00
C ALA A 303 -5.64 -6.01 10.28
N SER A 304 -5.03 -5.19 9.42
CA SER A 304 -5.69 -4.17 8.58
C SER A 304 -6.35 -4.73 7.30
N ASN A 305 -6.41 -6.06 7.14
CA ASN A 305 -6.88 -6.74 5.93
C ASN A 305 -8.38 -7.07 5.90
N ILE A 306 -9.16 -6.69 6.91
CA ILE A 306 -10.59 -7.08 6.99
C ILE A 306 -11.53 -6.07 6.28
N PHE A 307 -11.05 -4.88 5.93
CA PHE A 307 -11.91 -3.78 5.45
C PHE A 307 -11.37 -3.05 4.21
N ARG A 308 -11.06 -3.83 3.17
CA ARG A 308 -10.59 -3.31 1.90
C ARG A 308 -11.61 -3.61 0.81
N ILE A 309 -12.00 -2.57 0.08
CA ILE A 309 -12.96 -2.70 -1.01
C ILE A 309 -12.15 -2.83 -2.31
N PRO A 310 -12.22 -3.97 -3.01
CA PRO A 310 -11.53 -4.12 -4.28
C PRO A 310 -12.16 -3.22 -5.35
N PHE A 311 -11.33 -2.52 -6.11
CA PHE A 311 -11.66 -1.80 -7.33
C PHE A 311 -10.66 -2.17 -8.43
N VAL A 312 -10.97 -1.79 -9.67
CA VAL A 312 -10.11 -2.10 -10.82
C VAL A 312 -9.47 -0.82 -11.35
N ASP A 313 -8.15 -0.83 -11.45
CA ASP A 313 -7.38 0.16 -12.20
C ASP A 313 -7.12 -0.36 -13.61
N TYR A 314 -7.39 0.47 -14.61
CA TYR A 314 -7.16 0.13 -16.02
C TYR A 314 -5.95 0.88 -16.54
N ALA A 315 -4.79 0.24 -16.50
CA ALA A 315 -3.53 0.78 -17.01
C ALA A 315 -3.17 0.08 -18.33
N ARG A 316 -4.01 0.23 -19.38
CA ARG A 316 -3.88 -0.54 -20.62
C ARG A 316 -2.86 0.03 -21.60
N GLY A 317 -2.60 1.34 -21.54
CA GLY A 317 -1.65 2.02 -22.41
C GLY A 317 -2.03 1.98 -23.91
N ASP A 318 -3.32 1.82 -24.23
CA ASP A 318 -3.87 1.68 -25.59
C ASP A 318 -4.50 2.98 -26.14
N GLY A 319 -4.26 4.10 -25.45
CA GLY A 319 -4.70 5.45 -25.77
C GLY A 319 -3.54 6.42 -26.07
N LEU A 320 -3.72 7.68 -25.69
CA LEU A 320 -2.76 8.75 -25.91
C LEU A 320 -1.45 8.48 -25.16
N SER A 321 -0.32 8.91 -25.73
CA SER A 321 1.00 8.83 -25.08
C SER A 321 1.68 10.20 -25.04
N ILE A 322 2.25 10.56 -23.89
CA ILE A 322 2.91 11.85 -23.64
C ILE A 322 4.37 11.60 -23.25
N GLY A 323 5.29 12.37 -23.84
CA GLY A 323 6.70 12.42 -23.47
C GLY A 323 7.65 12.31 -24.66
N PRO A 324 8.95 12.06 -24.40
CA PRO A 324 9.99 11.99 -25.42
C PRO A 324 9.67 11.03 -26.56
N GLY A 325 9.79 11.53 -27.79
CA GLY A 325 9.55 10.76 -29.00
C GLY A 325 8.10 10.30 -29.19
N GLN A 326 7.15 10.78 -28.38
CA GLN A 326 5.72 10.53 -28.55
C GLN A 326 5.07 11.64 -29.38
N PRO A 327 3.85 11.43 -29.93
CA PRO A 327 3.11 12.47 -30.65
C PRO A 327 2.87 13.75 -29.83
N HIS A 328 2.77 13.62 -28.50
CA HIS A 328 2.60 14.72 -27.56
C HIS A 328 3.84 14.83 -26.67
N PRO A 329 4.78 15.76 -26.94
CA PRO A 329 5.96 15.94 -26.09
C PRO A 329 5.60 16.71 -24.81
N TRP A 330 6.50 16.65 -23.82
CA TRP A 330 6.46 17.55 -22.68
C TRP A 330 6.82 18.97 -23.11
N THR A 331 6.23 19.97 -22.46
CA THR A 331 6.79 21.32 -22.43
C THR A 331 7.99 21.38 -21.49
N ASP A 332 8.66 22.54 -21.45
CA ASP A 332 9.75 22.78 -20.50
C ASP A 332 9.33 22.44 -19.06
N PRO A 333 10.21 21.76 -18.29
CA PRO A 333 9.90 21.35 -16.94
C PRO A 333 9.79 22.53 -15.98
N VAL A 334 8.80 22.46 -15.09
CA VAL A 334 8.68 23.40 -13.98
C VAL A 334 9.48 22.86 -12.79
N LEU A 335 10.53 23.56 -12.39
CA LEU A 335 11.37 23.11 -11.28
C LEU A 335 10.73 23.38 -9.92
N LEU A 336 10.78 22.38 -9.05
CA LEU A 336 10.31 22.43 -7.66
C LEU A 336 11.45 22.53 -6.65
N GLU A 337 12.69 22.74 -7.09
CA GLU A 337 13.86 22.92 -6.23
C GLU A 337 14.61 24.22 -6.62
N PRO A 338 14.70 25.22 -5.72
CA PRO A 338 14.03 25.30 -4.43
C PRO A 338 12.50 25.33 -4.58
N ALA A 339 11.77 24.92 -3.53
CA ALA A 339 10.31 24.85 -3.55
C ALA A 339 9.69 26.23 -3.82
N PRO A 340 8.86 26.39 -4.88
CA PRO A 340 8.11 27.62 -5.11
C PRO A 340 7.19 27.96 -3.92
N PRO A 341 6.87 29.25 -3.68
CA PRO A 341 6.02 29.66 -2.56
C PRO A 341 4.66 28.93 -2.51
N TRP A 342 4.03 28.69 -3.66
CA TRP A 342 2.75 27.98 -3.73
C TRP A 342 2.88 26.49 -3.33
N VAL A 343 4.06 25.88 -3.47
CA VAL A 343 4.32 24.52 -2.97
C VAL A 343 4.60 24.54 -1.47
N ALA A 344 5.39 25.52 -1.02
CA ALA A 344 5.92 25.59 0.33
C ALA A 344 4.95 26.18 1.36
N HIS A 345 3.99 27.01 0.93
CA HIS A 345 3.10 27.73 1.86
C HIS A 345 1.64 27.31 1.72
N TYR A 346 1.19 26.81 0.56
CA TYR A 346 -0.21 26.40 0.41
C TYR A 346 -0.44 24.96 0.93
N ARG A 347 -1.10 24.84 2.08
CA ARG A 347 -1.45 23.54 2.71
C ARG A 347 -2.85 23.05 2.40
N GLY A 348 -3.62 23.81 1.62
CA GLY A 348 -4.99 23.50 1.27
C GLY A 348 -5.16 22.34 0.27
N LEU A 349 -6.41 21.98 0.03
CA LEU A 349 -6.77 20.97 -0.96
C LEU A 349 -6.82 21.56 -2.37
N TRP A 350 -6.31 20.83 -3.36
CA TRP A 350 -6.26 21.19 -4.77
C TRP A 350 -7.57 20.91 -5.51
N GLY A 351 -8.69 21.07 -4.81
CA GLY A 351 -10.03 20.80 -5.30
C GLY A 351 -11.02 20.73 -4.14
N LEU A 352 -12.28 20.49 -4.46
CA LEU A 352 -13.38 20.58 -3.50
C LEU A 352 -13.16 19.75 -2.22
N TYR A 353 -13.39 20.38 -1.07
CA TYR A 353 -13.50 19.70 0.23
C TYR A 353 -14.95 19.27 0.47
N THR A 354 -15.23 17.97 0.39
CA THR A 354 -16.59 17.42 0.47
C THR A 354 -17.04 17.10 1.89
N GLN A 355 -16.10 17.08 2.85
CA GLN A 355 -16.29 16.60 4.23
C GLN A 355 -16.82 15.15 4.26
N ASP A 356 -16.49 14.36 3.22
CA ASP A 356 -16.97 12.99 3.11
C ASP A 356 -16.30 12.12 4.19
N PRO A 357 -17.04 11.40 5.05
CA PRO A 357 -16.46 10.57 6.11
C PRO A 357 -15.50 9.49 5.62
N PHE A 358 -15.57 9.14 4.34
CA PHE A 358 -14.71 8.15 3.70
C PHE A 358 -13.44 8.77 3.09
N ALA A 359 -13.35 10.11 3.03
CA ALA A 359 -12.29 10.91 2.40
C ALA A 359 -11.96 10.50 0.94
N GLY A 360 -12.82 9.70 0.30
CA GLY A 360 -12.62 9.22 -1.06
C GLY A 360 -12.85 10.34 -2.07
N GLU A 361 -13.84 11.20 -1.82
CA GLU A 361 -14.22 12.31 -2.70
C GLU A 361 -13.51 13.64 -2.37
N ASP A 362 -12.73 13.66 -1.28
CA ASP A 362 -11.93 14.84 -0.94
C ASP A 362 -10.73 14.94 -1.89
N ALA A 363 -10.59 16.10 -2.52
CA ALA A 363 -9.45 16.42 -3.36
C ALA A 363 -8.12 16.21 -2.61
N PRO A 364 -7.02 15.90 -3.32
CA PRO A 364 -5.71 15.79 -2.71
C PRO A 364 -5.19 17.17 -2.30
N ALA A 365 -4.24 17.20 -1.37
CA ALA A 365 -3.41 18.38 -1.14
C ALA A 365 -2.30 18.46 -2.20
N GLY A 366 -1.47 19.51 -2.15
CA GLY A 366 -0.35 19.71 -3.08
C GLY A 366 0.75 18.65 -2.96
N PRO A 367 1.83 18.77 -3.76
CA PRO A 367 2.90 17.78 -3.81
C PRO A 367 3.68 17.66 -2.48
N MET A 368 3.79 18.75 -1.70
CA MET A 368 4.50 18.75 -0.41
C MET A 368 3.67 18.20 0.77
N TYR A 369 2.33 18.34 0.73
CA TYR A 369 1.47 18.13 1.91
C TYR A 369 0.44 17.03 1.72
N ASN A 370 0.14 16.30 2.78
CA ASN A 370 -1.02 15.42 2.87
C ASN A 370 -2.31 16.22 3.07
N ARG A 371 -3.47 15.58 2.88
CA ARG A 371 -4.79 16.21 3.11
C ARG A 371 -4.94 16.78 4.53
N ASP A 372 -4.23 16.23 5.52
CA ASP A 372 -4.23 16.69 6.91
C ASP A 372 -3.24 17.83 7.20
N GLY A 373 -2.53 18.33 6.17
CA GLY A 373 -1.54 19.41 6.28
C GLY A 373 -0.15 18.94 6.74
N THR A 374 0.03 17.66 7.06
CA THR A 374 1.35 17.10 7.38
C THR A 374 2.23 17.01 6.12
N VAL A 375 3.55 17.06 6.27
CA VAL A 375 4.46 16.94 5.12
C VAL A 375 4.45 15.50 4.60
N ARG A 376 4.29 15.31 3.29
CA ARG A 376 4.31 13.99 2.65
C ARG A 376 5.66 13.31 2.82
N ARG A 377 5.63 12.01 3.10
CA ARG A 377 6.85 11.18 3.16
C ARG A 377 7.62 11.21 1.85
N SER A 378 6.95 11.12 0.71
CA SER A 378 7.60 11.22 -0.60
C SER A 378 8.29 12.57 -0.85
N TRP A 379 7.99 13.60 -0.05
CA TRP A 379 8.65 14.89 -0.11
C TRP A 379 9.89 14.99 0.80
N TYR A 380 9.76 14.62 2.09
CA TYR A 380 10.85 14.78 3.07
C TYR A 380 11.79 13.56 3.17
N ASP A 381 11.34 12.37 2.78
CA ASP A 381 12.07 11.09 2.80
C ASP A 381 11.77 10.31 1.49
N PRO A 382 12.20 10.84 0.32
CA PRO A 382 11.94 10.19 -0.97
C PRO A 382 12.66 8.85 -1.14
N VAL A 383 13.78 8.63 -0.45
CA VAL A 383 14.54 7.38 -0.47
C VAL A 383 13.81 6.30 0.33
N GLY A 384 13.41 6.60 1.57
CA GLY A 384 12.65 5.67 2.42
C GLY A 384 11.20 5.46 1.97
N TRP A 385 10.58 6.42 1.27
CA TRP A 385 9.27 6.23 0.63
C TRP A 385 9.25 5.03 -0.33
N ALA A 386 10.32 4.82 -1.09
CA ALA A 386 10.49 3.65 -1.97
C ALA A 386 11.21 2.47 -1.31
N GLY A 387 11.55 2.54 -0.02
CA GLY A 387 12.29 1.52 0.72
C GLY A 387 13.76 1.37 0.34
N LEU A 388 14.36 2.39 -0.29
CA LEU A 388 15.78 2.39 -0.68
C LEU A 388 16.73 2.79 0.45
N ASP A 389 16.21 3.21 1.61
CA ASP A 389 16.96 3.50 2.82
C ASP A 389 17.76 2.29 3.34
N LYS A 390 17.36 1.08 2.93
CA LYS A 390 18.00 -0.20 3.25
C LYS A 390 18.97 -0.68 2.15
N VAL A 391 19.12 0.07 1.07
CA VAL A 391 19.88 -0.31 -0.13
C VAL A 391 20.97 0.72 -0.37
N ALA A 392 22.22 0.28 -0.31
CA ALA A 392 23.34 1.14 -0.67
C ALA A 392 23.38 1.38 -2.20
N PRO A 393 23.69 2.61 -2.65
CA PRO A 393 24.05 2.85 -4.05
C PRO A 393 25.22 1.95 -4.49
N SER A 394 25.29 1.56 -5.76
CA SER A 394 26.34 0.62 -6.23
C SER A 394 27.77 1.10 -5.92
N SER A 395 28.03 2.41 -6.00
CA SER A 395 29.34 2.99 -5.68
C SER A 395 29.74 2.91 -4.20
N GLN A 396 28.76 2.75 -3.30
CA GLN A 396 29.00 2.66 -1.86
C GLN A 396 28.87 1.23 -1.32
N ALA A 397 28.25 0.33 -2.07
CA ALA A 397 27.98 -1.04 -1.63
C ALA A 397 29.26 -1.80 -1.23
N LEU A 398 30.29 -1.79 -2.08
CA LEU A 398 31.55 -2.51 -1.80
C LEU A 398 32.31 -1.92 -0.59
N PRO A 399 32.53 -0.59 -0.49
CA PRO A 399 33.10 0.02 0.71
C PRO A 399 32.35 -0.32 2.01
N LEU A 400 31.01 -0.32 1.98
CA LEU A 400 30.20 -0.66 3.16
C LEU A 400 30.34 -2.13 3.56
N VAL A 401 30.41 -3.05 2.58
CA VAL A 401 30.67 -4.46 2.86
C VAL A 401 32.04 -4.64 3.51
N GLN A 402 33.08 -3.99 2.97
CA GLN A 402 34.44 -4.05 3.53
C GLN A 402 34.50 -3.50 4.96
N GLN A 403 33.79 -2.40 5.24
CA GLN A 403 33.66 -1.86 6.58
C GLN A 403 32.98 -2.86 7.52
N GLN A 404 31.85 -3.44 7.12
CA GLN A 404 31.14 -4.44 7.92
C GLN A 404 31.98 -5.69 8.19
N GLN A 405 32.79 -6.13 7.22
CA GLN A 405 33.73 -7.23 7.43
C GLN A 405 34.80 -6.89 8.48
N ALA A 406 35.35 -5.67 8.45
CA ALA A 406 36.33 -5.23 9.44
C ALA A 406 35.72 -5.15 10.85
N GLU A 407 34.51 -4.60 10.99
CA GLU A 407 33.77 -4.53 12.26
C GLU A 407 33.47 -5.92 12.84
N LEU A 408 33.05 -6.87 11.99
CA LEU A 408 32.80 -8.26 12.41
C LEU A 408 34.07 -9.01 12.78
N ALA A 409 35.17 -8.81 12.04
CA ALA A 409 36.45 -9.42 12.37
C ALA A 409 36.97 -8.93 13.75
N GLN A 410 36.82 -7.64 14.05
CA GLN A 410 37.14 -7.10 15.36
C GLN A 410 36.26 -7.72 16.46
N ARG A 411 34.93 -7.74 16.27
CA ARG A 411 33.98 -8.35 17.22
C ARG A 411 34.30 -9.84 17.47
N GLN A 412 34.71 -10.57 16.44
CA GLN A 412 35.08 -11.98 16.57
C GLN A 412 36.31 -12.16 17.49
N SER A 413 37.31 -11.29 17.36
CA SER A 413 38.49 -11.30 18.24
C SER A 413 38.09 -11.07 19.70
N GLU A 414 37.24 -10.06 19.95
CA GLU A 414 36.74 -9.74 21.29
C GLU A 414 35.91 -10.89 21.90
N LEU A 415 35.03 -11.51 21.11
CA LEU A 415 34.25 -12.68 21.54
C LEU A 415 35.16 -13.88 21.87
N GLN A 416 36.21 -14.12 21.09
CA GLN A 416 37.12 -15.24 21.31
C GLN A 416 37.92 -15.09 22.62
N GLU A 417 38.31 -13.87 22.97
CA GLU A 417 38.93 -13.56 24.27
C GLU A 417 37.93 -13.82 25.41
N GLN A 418 36.70 -13.32 25.29
CA GLN A 418 35.64 -13.54 26.30
C GLN A 418 35.32 -15.03 26.48
N ILE A 419 35.21 -15.79 25.39
CA ILE A 419 34.98 -17.24 25.42
C ILE A 419 36.12 -17.94 26.16
N THR A 420 37.37 -17.52 25.92
CA THR A 420 38.55 -18.11 26.56
C THR A 420 38.56 -17.83 28.06
N LEU A 421 38.24 -16.60 28.48
CA LEU A 421 38.15 -16.21 29.89
C LEU A 421 37.03 -16.98 30.62
N LYS A 422 35.79 -16.92 30.10
CA LYS A 422 34.65 -17.64 30.69
C LYS A 422 34.85 -19.15 30.70
N HIS A 423 35.54 -19.71 29.70
CA HIS A 423 35.84 -21.14 29.70
C HIS A 423 36.72 -21.55 30.88
N ARG A 424 37.75 -20.74 31.22
CA ARG A 424 38.60 -20.97 32.39
C ARG A 424 37.83 -20.81 33.70
N GLU A 425 36.99 -19.79 33.81
CA GLU A 425 36.11 -19.58 34.99
C GLU A 425 35.15 -20.75 35.19
N LEU A 426 34.54 -21.26 34.11
CA LEU A 426 33.62 -22.38 34.17
C LEU A 426 34.31 -23.68 34.59
N GLN A 427 35.56 -23.89 34.15
CA GLN A 427 36.37 -25.02 34.60
C GLN A 427 36.67 -24.94 36.10
N ALA A 428 37.08 -23.76 36.60
CA ALA A 428 37.31 -23.53 38.03
C ALA A 428 36.04 -23.78 38.87
N LEU A 429 34.91 -23.24 38.43
CA LEU A 429 33.61 -23.45 39.08
C LEU A 429 33.17 -24.92 39.03
N GLY A 430 33.47 -25.63 37.94
CA GLY A 430 33.23 -27.07 37.82
C GLY A 430 34.03 -27.87 38.86
N LEU A 431 35.28 -27.50 39.11
CA LEU A 431 36.11 -28.09 40.17
C LEU A 431 35.53 -27.81 41.57
N GLU A 432 35.06 -26.59 41.83
CA GLU A 432 34.39 -26.25 43.11
C GLU A 432 33.14 -27.09 43.34
N VAL A 433 32.28 -27.22 42.33
CA VAL A 433 31.05 -28.03 42.42
C VAL A 433 31.39 -29.49 42.67
N ALA A 434 32.43 -30.02 42.02
CA ALA A 434 32.90 -31.39 42.24
C ALA A 434 33.45 -31.59 43.67
N ALA A 435 34.20 -30.62 44.22
CA ALA A 435 34.74 -30.68 45.57
C ALA A 435 33.64 -30.64 46.67
N LEU A 436 32.52 -29.97 46.40
CA LEU A 436 31.38 -29.89 47.31
C LEU A 436 30.49 -31.15 47.30
N GLN A 437 30.67 -32.05 46.33
CA GLN A 437 29.86 -33.24 46.17
C GLN A 437 30.05 -34.21 47.35
N GLY A 438 28.95 -34.66 47.95
CA GLY A 438 28.97 -35.60 49.09
C GLY A 438 29.12 -34.96 50.48
N GLN A 439 29.38 -33.64 50.58
CA GLN A 439 29.47 -32.96 51.87
C GLN A 439 28.10 -32.50 52.39
N ARG A 440 27.49 -33.28 53.30
CA ARG A 440 26.13 -33.02 53.84
C ARG A 440 25.95 -31.62 54.45
N HIS A 441 26.96 -31.08 55.12
CA HIS A 441 26.89 -29.76 55.76
C HIS A 441 26.98 -28.59 54.77
N LEU A 442 27.45 -28.81 53.53
CA LEU A 442 27.59 -27.79 52.48
C LEU A 442 26.49 -27.89 51.40
N HIS A 443 25.43 -28.66 51.63
CA HIS A 443 24.42 -28.92 50.60
C HIS A 443 23.79 -27.66 50.00
N LYS A 444 23.51 -26.62 50.82
CA LYS A 444 22.99 -25.34 50.33
C LYS A 444 23.97 -24.62 49.40
N LEU A 445 25.26 -24.63 49.74
CA LEU A 445 26.32 -24.04 48.92
C LEU A 445 26.48 -24.82 47.60
N PHE A 446 26.45 -26.15 47.66
CA PHE A 446 26.48 -27.02 46.48
C PHE A 446 25.35 -26.70 45.49
N GLN A 447 24.10 -26.60 45.95
CA GLN A 447 22.97 -26.27 45.08
C GLN A 447 23.12 -24.88 44.43
N ARG A 448 23.58 -23.89 45.20
CA ARG A 448 23.84 -22.53 44.69
C ARG A 448 24.93 -22.54 43.61
N GLN A 449 26.08 -23.18 43.86
CA GLN A 449 27.17 -23.24 42.87
C GLN A 449 26.80 -24.06 41.64
N ARG A 450 26.02 -25.14 41.78
CA ARG A 450 25.52 -25.92 40.64
C ARG A 450 24.57 -25.11 39.75
N ALA A 451 23.68 -24.32 40.36
CA ALA A 451 22.80 -23.42 39.61
C ALA A 451 23.60 -22.34 38.88
N TYR A 452 24.59 -21.74 39.56
CA TYR A 452 25.49 -20.74 38.97
C TYR A 452 26.31 -21.33 37.82
N LEU A 453 26.87 -22.54 37.96
CA LEU A 453 27.58 -23.27 36.91
C LEU A 453 26.70 -23.49 35.68
N THR A 454 25.45 -23.90 35.88
CA THR A 454 24.48 -24.11 34.80
C THR A 454 24.19 -22.80 34.05
N GLN A 455 24.03 -21.69 34.78
CA GLN A 455 23.83 -20.37 34.19
C GLN A 455 25.05 -19.93 33.36
N GLN A 456 26.25 -20.02 33.93
CA GLN A 456 27.49 -19.64 33.24
C GLN A 456 27.76 -20.52 32.01
N SER A 457 27.43 -21.81 32.07
CA SER A 457 27.53 -22.71 30.92
C SER A 457 26.58 -22.30 29.78
N ARG A 458 25.36 -21.83 30.09
CA ARG A 458 24.42 -21.33 29.07
C ARG A 458 24.92 -20.05 28.43
N GLU A 459 25.46 -19.14 29.23
CA GLU A 459 26.04 -17.87 28.76
C GLU A 459 27.25 -18.13 27.85
N LEU A 460 28.16 -19.04 28.22
CA LEU A 460 29.25 -19.47 27.35
C LEU A 460 28.74 -20.11 26.05
N GLY A 461 27.65 -20.88 26.13
CA GLY A 461 26.97 -21.43 24.96
C GLY A 461 26.42 -20.35 24.01
N GLN A 462 25.85 -19.28 24.56
CA GLN A 462 25.37 -18.13 23.78
C GLN A 462 26.53 -17.39 23.08
N LEU A 463 27.64 -17.14 23.79
CA LEU A 463 28.82 -16.51 23.21
C LEU A 463 29.42 -17.34 22.06
N ARG A 464 29.52 -18.67 22.25
CA ARG A 464 29.99 -19.58 21.19
C ARG A 464 29.05 -19.61 19.99
N ALA A 465 27.74 -19.63 20.22
CA ALA A 465 26.75 -19.57 19.15
C ALA A 465 26.85 -18.25 18.37
N GLN A 466 27.07 -17.13 19.06
CA GLN A 466 27.28 -15.83 18.44
C GLN A 466 28.58 -15.80 17.62
N ALA A 467 29.70 -16.28 18.16
CA ALA A 467 30.97 -16.34 17.42
C ALA A 467 30.88 -17.21 16.14
N ALA A 468 30.14 -18.32 16.22
CA ALA A 468 29.87 -19.16 15.05
C ALA A 468 28.99 -18.45 14.00
N ALA A 469 27.96 -17.71 14.44
CA ALA A 469 27.11 -16.92 13.56
C ALA A 469 27.89 -15.78 12.88
N ASP A 470 28.73 -15.07 13.63
CA ASP A 470 29.59 -13.99 13.11
C ASP A 470 30.59 -14.54 12.08
N SER A 471 31.18 -15.71 12.32
CA SER A 471 32.06 -16.38 11.34
C SER A 471 31.33 -16.72 10.04
N ALA A 472 30.12 -17.26 10.13
CA ALA A 472 29.30 -17.58 8.96
C ALA A 472 28.89 -16.31 8.19
N LEU A 473 28.57 -15.23 8.90
CA LEU A 473 28.23 -13.95 8.31
C LEU A 473 29.43 -13.31 7.60
N LEU A 474 30.63 -13.37 8.21
CA LEU A 474 31.87 -12.84 7.61
C LEU A 474 32.20 -13.55 6.29
N GLU A 475 32.05 -14.88 6.25
CA GLU A 475 32.23 -15.67 5.03
C GLU A 475 31.19 -15.30 3.95
N ALA A 476 29.92 -15.12 4.34
CA ALA A 476 28.86 -14.70 3.44
C ALA A 476 29.11 -13.30 2.87
N LEU A 477 29.55 -12.35 3.69
CA LEU A 477 29.95 -11.01 3.26
C LEU A 477 31.19 -11.04 2.36
N GLY A 478 32.14 -11.95 2.59
CA GLY A 478 33.29 -12.15 1.71
C GLY A 478 32.88 -12.61 0.32
N ARG A 479 31.98 -13.59 0.23
CA ARG A 479 31.41 -14.04 -1.05
C ARG A 479 30.63 -12.92 -1.73
N TYR A 480 29.79 -12.19 -0.99
CA TYR A 480 29.02 -11.08 -1.52
C TYR A 480 29.90 -9.93 -2.02
N GLY A 481 30.94 -9.55 -1.28
CA GLY A 481 31.91 -8.54 -1.68
C GLY A 481 32.69 -8.93 -2.95
N ALA A 482 33.04 -10.21 -3.11
CA ALA A 482 33.66 -10.72 -4.33
C ALA A 482 32.72 -10.61 -5.55
N SER A 483 31.43 -10.96 -5.39
CA SER A 483 30.42 -10.77 -6.45
C SER A 483 30.25 -9.30 -6.83
N LEU A 484 30.20 -8.39 -5.85
CA LEU A 484 30.15 -6.94 -6.12
C LEU A 484 31.39 -6.45 -6.89
N HIS A 485 32.57 -6.94 -6.53
CA HIS A 485 33.82 -6.60 -7.22
C HIS A 485 33.83 -7.12 -8.67
N ALA A 486 33.22 -8.28 -8.93
CA ALA A 486 33.04 -8.83 -10.27
C ALA A 486 31.94 -8.12 -11.09
N GLY A 487 31.21 -7.17 -10.49
CA GLY A 487 30.09 -6.47 -11.14
C GLY A 487 28.81 -7.29 -11.22
N GLU A 488 28.70 -8.38 -10.46
CA GLU A 488 27.48 -9.20 -10.41
C GLU A 488 26.41 -8.48 -9.59
N CYS A 489 25.29 -8.17 -10.23
CA CYS A 489 24.11 -7.72 -9.52
C CYS A 489 23.26 -8.93 -9.12
N GLY A 490 22.88 -9.01 -7.84
CA GLY A 490 21.95 -10.06 -7.35
C GLY A 490 20.59 -10.05 -8.07
N PRO A 491 19.62 -10.89 -7.70
CA PRO A 491 18.32 -10.94 -8.38
C PRO A 491 17.58 -9.59 -8.27
N ALA A 492 17.16 -9.02 -9.41
CA ALA A 492 16.51 -7.70 -9.49
C ALA A 492 15.23 -7.56 -8.66
N ARG A 493 14.57 -8.69 -8.37
CA ARG A 493 13.26 -8.77 -7.70
C ARG A 493 13.33 -9.35 -6.30
N ALA A 494 14.52 -9.53 -5.71
CA ALA A 494 14.69 -10.16 -4.40
C ALA A 494 13.96 -9.44 -3.26
N HIS A 495 13.73 -8.13 -3.39
CA HIS A 495 13.03 -7.30 -2.40
C HIS A 495 11.50 -7.35 -2.52
N LEU A 496 10.96 -7.88 -3.62
CA LEU A 496 9.52 -7.90 -3.87
C LEU A 496 8.85 -9.00 -3.05
N GLN A 497 7.89 -8.63 -2.20
CA GLN A 497 7.09 -9.57 -1.42
C GLN A 497 5.70 -9.77 -2.05
N ARG A 498 5.10 -8.69 -2.54
CA ARG A 498 3.76 -8.67 -3.13
C ARG A 498 3.77 -7.77 -4.37
N PRO A 499 4.48 -8.16 -5.43
CA PRO A 499 4.55 -7.37 -6.65
C PRO A 499 3.15 -7.22 -7.24
N ARG A 500 2.78 -5.98 -7.55
CA ARG A 500 1.53 -5.68 -8.27
C ARG A 500 1.66 -6.19 -9.69
N GLN A 501 0.89 -7.21 -10.02
CA GLN A 501 0.83 -7.79 -11.36
C GLN A 501 -0.56 -7.56 -11.94
N PRO A 502 -0.65 -7.33 -13.27
CA PRO A 502 -1.94 -7.24 -13.92
C PRO A 502 -2.69 -8.55 -13.73
N THR A 503 -3.99 -8.46 -13.55
CA THR A 503 -4.86 -9.62 -13.39
C THR A 503 -4.83 -10.41 -14.71
N PRO A 504 -4.45 -11.70 -14.70
CA PRO A 504 -4.50 -12.50 -15.91
C PRO A 504 -5.94 -12.56 -16.43
N PRO A 505 -6.14 -12.62 -17.75
CA PRO A 505 -7.48 -12.76 -18.32
C PRO A 505 -8.10 -14.06 -17.81
N THR A 506 -9.08 -13.93 -16.90
CA THR A 506 -9.78 -15.09 -16.33
C THR A 506 -10.76 -15.66 -17.35
N GLU A 507 -10.52 -16.89 -17.80
CA GLU A 507 -11.53 -17.71 -18.48
C GLU A 507 -12.60 -18.13 -17.46
N LEU A 508 -13.58 -17.26 -17.23
CA LEU A 508 -14.75 -17.62 -16.43
C LEU A 508 -15.53 -18.71 -17.15
N ARG A 509 -15.73 -19.86 -16.50
CA ARG A 509 -16.70 -20.87 -16.94
C ARG A 509 -18.08 -20.20 -17.00
N PHE A 510 -18.73 -20.24 -18.17
CA PHE A 510 -20.02 -19.57 -18.42
C PHE A 510 -19.98 -18.05 -18.19
N SER A 511 -18.98 -17.35 -18.75
CA SER A 511 -18.70 -15.92 -18.54
C SER A 511 -19.93 -15.00 -18.61
N ARG A 512 -20.89 -15.26 -19.52
CA ARG A 512 -22.13 -14.47 -19.65
C ARG A 512 -23.07 -14.64 -18.47
N VAL A 513 -23.27 -15.88 -17.99
CA VAL A 513 -24.19 -16.16 -16.87
C VAL A 513 -23.63 -15.60 -15.56
N ALA A 514 -22.32 -15.74 -15.34
CA ALA A 514 -21.66 -15.16 -14.18
C ALA A 514 -21.74 -13.62 -14.18
N GLU A 515 -21.65 -12.99 -15.35
CA GLU A 515 -21.77 -11.53 -15.50
C GLU A 515 -23.21 -11.05 -15.30
N THR A 516 -24.20 -11.75 -15.86
CA THR A 516 -25.62 -11.46 -15.63
C THR A 516 -26.00 -11.64 -14.17
N TRP A 517 -25.55 -12.72 -13.53
CA TRP A 517 -25.71 -12.90 -12.08
C TRP A 517 -25.06 -11.74 -11.34
N ALA A 518 -23.80 -11.40 -11.64
CA ALA A 518 -23.09 -10.36 -10.91
C ALA A 518 -23.73 -8.96 -11.04
N ALA A 519 -24.38 -8.67 -12.16
CA ALA A 519 -25.13 -7.43 -12.38
C ALA A 519 -26.47 -7.41 -11.64
N LEU A 520 -27.20 -8.53 -11.60
CA LEU A 520 -28.55 -8.60 -11.03
C LEU A 520 -28.56 -8.90 -9.52
N SER A 521 -27.51 -9.54 -9.01
CA SER A 521 -27.54 -10.21 -7.71
C SER A 521 -27.83 -9.26 -6.54
N VAL A 522 -27.31 -8.03 -6.58
CA VAL A 522 -27.56 -7.01 -5.53
C VAL A 522 -29.03 -6.56 -5.58
N SER A 523 -29.56 -6.26 -6.77
CA SER A 523 -30.96 -5.86 -6.95
C SER A 523 -31.93 -6.97 -6.54
N VAL A 524 -31.65 -8.22 -6.93
CA VAL A 524 -32.43 -9.40 -6.54
C VAL A 524 -32.42 -9.59 -5.02
N MET A 525 -31.26 -9.40 -4.37
CA MET A 525 -31.17 -9.51 -2.91
C MET A 525 -31.94 -8.39 -2.20
N LEU A 526 -31.89 -7.15 -2.70
CA LEU A 526 -32.64 -6.02 -2.16
C LEU A 526 -34.15 -6.21 -2.31
N LEU A 527 -34.62 -6.59 -3.51
CA LEU A 527 -36.03 -6.89 -3.75
C LEU A 527 -36.51 -8.10 -2.93
N GLY A 528 -35.67 -9.13 -2.82
CA GLY A 528 -35.91 -10.29 -1.98
C GLY A 528 -36.06 -9.92 -0.52
N PHE A 529 -35.17 -9.07 0.02
CA PHE A 529 -35.26 -8.55 1.39
C PHE A 529 -36.55 -7.77 1.62
N VAL A 530 -36.93 -6.86 0.71
CA VAL A 530 -38.18 -6.11 0.79
C VAL A 530 -39.38 -7.08 0.80
N GLY A 531 -39.40 -8.06 -0.09
CA GLY A 531 -40.43 -9.10 -0.09
C GLY A 531 -40.49 -9.88 1.22
N LEU A 532 -39.34 -10.21 1.80
CA LEU A 532 -39.25 -10.94 3.07
C LEU A 532 -39.81 -10.13 4.24
N VAL A 533 -39.53 -8.82 4.28
CA VAL A 533 -40.07 -7.90 5.29
C VAL A 533 -41.58 -7.71 5.12
N LEU A 534 -42.08 -7.63 3.88
CA LEU A 534 -43.49 -7.40 3.60
C LEU A 534 -44.37 -8.64 3.79
N PHE A 535 -43.88 -9.84 3.43
CA PHE A 535 -44.70 -11.06 3.37
C PHE A 535 -44.34 -12.13 4.40
N ALA A 536 -43.15 -12.07 5.01
CA ALA A 536 -42.65 -13.13 5.90
C ALA A 536 -41.92 -12.54 7.12
N ARG A 537 -42.54 -11.53 7.76
CA ARG A 537 -41.94 -10.74 8.85
C ARG A 537 -41.41 -11.61 10.01
N ASP A 538 -42.13 -12.67 10.36
CA ASP A 538 -41.76 -13.59 11.45
C ASP A 538 -40.53 -14.45 11.11
N TYR A 539 -40.22 -14.60 9.83
CA TYR A 539 -39.08 -15.38 9.33
C TYR A 539 -37.94 -14.51 8.83
N VAL A 540 -37.93 -13.20 9.12
CA VAL A 540 -36.95 -12.25 8.55
C VAL A 540 -35.51 -12.70 8.78
N LEU A 541 -35.18 -13.12 10.00
CA LEU A 541 -33.83 -13.55 10.34
C LEU A 541 -33.43 -14.82 9.57
N PHE A 542 -34.31 -15.83 9.56
CA PHE A 542 -34.04 -17.10 8.88
C PHE A 542 -33.95 -16.92 7.36
N GLY A 543 -34.89 -16.19 6.78
CA GLY A 543 -34.92 -15.90 5.35
C GLY A 543 -33.73 -15.07 4.89
N LEU A 544 -33.25 -14.13 5.70
CA LEU A 544 -32.03 -13.37 5.44
C LEU A 544 -30.80 -14.30 5.42
N VAL A 545 -30.64 -15.14 6.45
CA VAL A 545 -29.52 -16.10 6.53
C VAL A 545 -29.55 -17.08 5.37
N ALA A 546 -30.71 -17.62 5.01
CA ALA A 546 -30.88 -18.52 3.88
C ALA A 546 -30.53 -17.84 2.54
N SER A 547 -31.00 -16.60 2.35
CA SER A 547 -30.72 -15.82 1.14
C SER A 547 -29.22 -15.50 1.00
N ILE A 548 -28.57 -15.06 2.09
CA ILE A 548 -27.12 -14.81 2.12
C ILE A 548 -26.35 -16.10 1.84
N THR A 549 -26.76 -17.23 2.45
CA THR A 549 -26.09 -18.52 2.26
C THR A 549 -26.20 -19.01 0.82
N LEU A 550 -27.41 -18.99 0.24
CA LEU A 550 -27.64 -19.36 -1.16
C LEU A 550 -26.81 -18.48 -2.10
N PHE A 551 -26.77 -17.19 -1.82
CA PHE A 551 -25.99 -16.23 -2.59
C PHE A 551 -24.50 -16.56 -2.59
N VAL A 552 -23.91 -16.77 -1.41
CA VAL A 552 -22.48 -17.06 -1.28
C VAL A 552 -22.12 -18.38 -1.97
N VAL A 553 -23.00 -19.39 -1.92
CA VAL A 553 -22.83 -20.66 -2.63
C VAL A 553 -22.84 -20.46 -4.15
N LEU A 554 -23.81 -19.72 -4.68
CA LEU A 554 -23.89 -19.41 -6.12
C LEU A 554 -22.66 -18.64 -6.59
N GLU A 555 -22.23 -17.64 -5.82
CA GLU A 555 -21.03 -16.85 -6.11
C GLU A 555 -19.75 -17.71 -6.10
N ALA A 556 -19.59 -18.60 -5.11
CA ALA A 556 -18.47 -19.54 -5.05
C ALA A 556 -18.48 -20.54 -6.22
N GLY A 557 -19.67 -20.95 -6.67
CA GLY A 557 -19.87 -21.75 -7.87
C GLY A 557 -19.38 -21.05 -9.13
N PHE A 558 -19.85 -19.83 -9.39
CA PHE A 558 -19.45 -19.05 -10.57
C PHE A 558 -17.96 -18.70 -10.60
N ARG A 559 -17.31 -18.56 -9.43
CA ARG A 559 -15.87 -18.28 -9.32
C ARG A 559 -14.98 -19.52 -9.41
N GLY A 560 -15.55 -20.72 -9.58
CA GLY A 560 -14.78 -21.97 -9.54
C GLY A 560 -14.08 -22.22 -8.21
N SER A 561 -14.54 -21.58 -7.13
CA SER A 561 -13.97 -21.66 -5.79
C SER A 561 -14.85 -22.46 -4.83
N LEU A 562 -15.91 -23.11 -5.33
CA LEU A 562 -16.86 -23.90 -4.54
C LEU A 562 -16.16 -24.90 -3.60
N ILE A 563 -15.13 -25.60 -4.09
CA ILE A 563 -14.33 -26.52 -3.27
C ILE A 563 -13.68 -25.78 -2.10
N ARG A 564 -13.00 -24.66 -2.36
CA ARG A 564 -12.36 -23.84 -1.31
C ARG A 564 -13.38 -23.25 -0.33
N PHE A 565 -14.55 -22.85 -0.82
CA PHE A 565 -15.63 -22.34 0.02
C PHE A 565 -16.16 -23.43 0.95
N VAL A 566 -16.52 -24.60 0.40
CA VAL A 566 -16.98 -25.75 1.19
C VAL A 566 -15.94 -26.12 2.23
N THR A 567 -14.66 -26.26 1.85
CA THR A 567 -13.58 -26.59 2.80
C THR A 567 -13.48 -25.55 3.93
N ARG A 568 -13.51 -24.24 3.62
CA ARG A 568 -13.45 -23.19 4.66
C ARG A 568 -14.67 -23.21 5.57
N THR A 569 -15.86 -23.36 5.00
CA THR A 569 -17.12 -23.43 5.77
C THR A 569 -17.12 -24.66 6.67
N THR A 570 -16.69 -25.82 6.18
CA THR A 570 -16.53 -27.03 7.00
C THR A 570 -15.54 -26.83 8.13
N ILE A 571 -14.38 -26.20 7.89
CA ILE A 571 -13.41 -25.88 8.94
C ILE A 571 -14.01 -24.93 9.97
N CYS A 572 -14.69 -23.86 9.55
CA CYS A 572 -15.34 -22.92 10.47
C CYS A 572 -16.42 -23.60 11.31
N LEU A 573 -17.26 -24.44 10.70
CA LEU A 573 -18.28 -25.22 11.41
C LEU A 573 -17.66 -26.23 12.37
N ALA A 574 -16.56 -26.88 11.98
CA ALA A 574 -15.83 -27.80 12.85
C ALA A 574 -15.23 -27.07 14.07
N ILE A 575 -14.65 -25.88 13.86
CA ILE A 575 -14.14 -25.04 14.96
C ILE A 575 -15.29 -24.59 15.87
N ALA A 576 -16.41 -24.13 15.31
CA ALA A 576 -17.57 -23.72 16.08
C ALA A 576 -18.15 -24.89 16.89
N ALA A 577 -18.29 -26.07 16.28
CA ALA A 577 -18.72 -27.28 16.95
C ALA A 577 -17.75 -27.68 18.07
N ALA A 578 -16.43 -27.63 17.83
CA ALA A 578 -15.43 -27.90 18.86
C ALA A 578 -15.51 -26.91 20.03
N LEU A 579 -15.75 -25.62 19.77
CA LEU A 579 -15.93 -24.60 20.81
C LEU A 579 -17.21 -24.83 21.61
N ILE A 580 -18.32 -25.18 20.96
CA ILE A 580 -19.59 -25.53 21.62
C ILE A 580 -19.38 -26.76 22.50
N ILE A 581 -18.76 -27.81 21.99
CA ILE A 581 -18.45 -29.02 22.76
C ILE A 581 -17.55 -28.68 23.95
N MET A 582 -16.51 -27.87 23.75
CA MET A 582 -15.60 -27.46 24.82
C MET A 582 -16.31 -26.65 25.91
N TYR A 583 -17.28 -25.82 25.54
CA TYR A 583 -18.06 -25.03 26.48
C TYR A 583 -19.08 -25.87 27.24
N GLU A 584 -19.91 -26.65 26.53
CA GLU A 584 -20.96 -27.49 27.12
C GLU A 584 -20.39 -28.62 27.98
N PHE A 585 -19.28 -29.23 27.55
CA PHE A 585 -18.66 -30.37 28.21
C PHE A 585 -17.39 -30.01 29.00
N PHE A 586 -17.20 -28.73 29.35
CA PHE A 586 -15.97 -28.24 29.98
C PHE A 586 -15.54 -29.07 31.19
N TRP A 587 -16.46 -29.33 32.12
CA TRP A 587 -16.17 -30.08 33.33
C TRP A 587 -15.90 -31.56 33.06
N GLN A 588 -16.64 -32.17 32.14
CA GLN A 588 -16.45 -33.56 31.73
C GLN A 588 -15.10 -33.75 31.06
N LEU A 589 -14.65 -32.79 30.25
CA LEU A 589 -13.32 -32.79 29.64
C LEU A 589 -12.20 -32.66 30.67
N ILE A 590 -12.37 -31.83 31.71
CA ILE A 590 -11.42 -31.74 32.82
C ILE A 590 -11.34 -33.08 33.58
N ILE A 591 -12.49 -33.66 33.94
CA ILE A 591 -12.56 -34.93 34.66
C ILE A 591 -11.88 -36.03 33.83
N PHE A 592 -12.20 -36.12 32.53
CA PHE A 592 -11.55 -37.05 31.62
C PHE A 592 -10.04 -36.82 31.55
N GLY A 593 -9.58 -35.57 31.47
CA GLY A 593 -8.16 -35.23 31.49
C GLY A 593 -7.44 -35.67 32.78
N VAL A 594 -8.06 -35.48 33.95
CA VAL A 594 -7.53 -35.95 35.24
C VAL A 594 -7.46 -37.47 35.29
N ILE A 595 -8.50 -38.18 34.80
CA ILE A 595 -8.51 -39.65 34.72
C ILE A 595 -7.39 -40.15 33.82
N VAL A 596 -7.21 -39.55 32.64
CA VAL A 596 -6.13 -39.91 31.70
C VAL A 596 -4.76 -39.64 32.30
N ALA A 597 -4.56 -38.50 32.95
CA ALA A 597 -3.31 -38.18 33.64
C ALA A 597 -3.02 -39.15 34.79
N GLY A 598 -4.03 -39.48 35.60
CA GLY A 598 -3.91 -40.48 36.66
C GLY A 598 -3.59 -41.87 36.12
N ALA A 599 -4.25 -42.30 35.04
CA ALA A 599 -3.96 -43.57 34.37
C ALA A 599 -2.55 -43.59 33.78
N TYR A 600 -2.08 -42.47 33.20
CA TYR A 600 -0.73 -42.33 32.68
C TYR A 600 0.32 -42.42 33.80
N ILE A 601 0.11 -41.72 34.93
CA ILE A 601 1.02 -41.79 36.09
C ILE A 601 1.04 -43.21 36.68
N LEU A 602 -0.12 -43.86 36.78
CA LEU A 602 -0.21 -45.24 37.24
C LEU A 602 0.54 -46.18 36.30
N TRP A 603 0.40 -46.01 34.98
CA TRP A 603 1.15 -46.77 33.98
C TRP A 603 2.65 -46.56 34.11
N ASP A 604 3.11 -45.32 34.28
CA ASP A 604 4.53 -44.98 34.43
C ASP A 604 5.11 -45.60 35.72
N ASN A 605 4.40 -45.49 36.84
CA ASN A 605 4.78 -46.11 38.12
C ASN A 605 4.81 -47.64 38.03
N LEU A 606 3.84 -48.25 37.35
CA LEU A 606 3.83 -49.70 37.12
C LEU A 606 4.98 -50.13 36.21
N ARG A 607 5.36 -49.31 35.23
CA ARG A 607 6.51 -49.59 34.37
C ARG A 607 7.82 -49.57 35.17
N GLU A 608 7.99 -48.60 36.08
CA GLU A 608 9.16 -48.54 36.96
C GLU A 608 9.29 -49.75 37.89
N LEU A 609 8.18 -50.36 38.32
CA LEU A 609 8.19 -51.56 39.16
C LEU A 609 8.67 -52.83 38.43
N TRP A 610 8.68 -52.82 37.10
CA TRP A 610 9.04 -53.98 36.26
C TRP A 610 10.38 -53.79 35.53
N THR A 611 11.13 -52.74 35.87
CA THR A 611 12.54 -52.50 35.55
C THR A 611 13.38 -52.56 36.81
#